data_AF-A0AAD7AKK6-F1
#
_entry.id   AF-A0AAD7AKK6-F1
#
_cell.length_a   1.000
_cell.length_b   1.000
_cell.length_c   1.000
_cell.angle_alpha   90.00
_cell.angle_beta   90.00
_cell.angle_gamma   90.00
#
_symmetry.space_group_name_H-M   'P 1'
#
loop_
_entity.id
_entity.type
_entity.pdbx_description
1 polymer ?
#
loop_
_entity_poly.entity_id
_entity_poly.type
_entity_poly.pdbx_seq_one_letter_code
_entity_poly.pdbx_strand_id
1 'polypeptide(L)'
;MTAQLYAWHILNDRHMFLRRAVLGFSKVRVQTRRYQGQADFEEAFDEDFHTTGFSRPLKHGCDGGDPAPEQLAELWSCLVSRPLEYISAGVVDSTQEEELCLRLAEALAKAYSHGLVLEMARLTAHSSHYAWQANYLMEAAMWGSFRDDGALNGKLDRFEG
;
A
#
# COMPACT_ATOMS: atom_id res chain seq x y z
N MET A 1 -11.09 5.38 9.52
CA MET A 1 -11.08 4.84 8.14
C MET A 1 -9.73 4.20 7.90
N THR A 2 -9.65 2.86 7.89
CA THR A 2 -8.39 2.08 7.80
C THR A 2 -7.58 2.32 6.53
N ALA A 3 -8.23 2.75 5.44
CA ALA A 3 -7.57 3.14 4.18
C ALA A 3 -6.49 4.23 4.33
N GLN A 4 -6.64 5.13 5.31
CA GLN A 4 -5.65 6.18 5.58
C GLN A 4 -4.33 5.62 6.12
N LEU A 5 -4.33 4.39 6.68
CA LEU A 5 -3.11 3.75 7.17
C LEU A 5 -2.11 3.49 6.03
N TYR A 6 -2.60 3.19 4.82
CA TYR A 6 -1.72 2.99 3.67
C TYR A 6 -0.93 4.26 3.32
N ALA A 7 -1.65 5.37 3.11
CA ALA A 7 -1.01 6.65 2.84
C ALA A 7 -0.10 7.07 4.00
N TRP A 8 -0.50 6.80 5.24
CA TRP A 8 0.30 7.07 6.43
C TRP A 8 1.63 6.31 6.48
N HIS A 9 1.66 5.05 6.04
CA HIS A 9 2.89 4.25 5.95
C HIS A 9 3.94 4.89 5.05
N ILE A 10 3.51 5.42 3.90
CA ILE A 10 4.39 6.13 2.97
C ILE A 10 4.74 7.51 3.53
N LEU A 11 3.73 8.31 3.86
CA LEU A 11 3.88 9.73 4.26
C LEU A 11 4.85 9.95 5.42
N ASN A 12 4.92 9.00 6.36
CA ASN A 12 5.70 9.13 7.59
C ASN A 12 6.90 8.17 7.62
N ASP A 13 7.24 7.54 6.49
CA ASP A 13 8.23 6.47 6.37
C ASP A 13 8.08 5.41 7.49
N ARG A 14 6.83 5.03 7.78
CA ARG A 14 6.53 4.22 8.96
C ARG A 14 6.82 2.77 8.66
N HIS A 15 7.52 2.13 9.59
CA HIS A 15 8.02 0.76 9.46
C HIS A 15 8.96 0.59 8.25
N MET A 16 9.56 1.68 7.75
CA MET A 16 10.38 1.67 6.53
C MET A 16 9.67 0.94 5.37
N PHE A 17 8.39 1.25 5.19
CA PHE A 17 7.45 0.51 4.35
C PHE A 17 8.01 0.21 2.95
N LEU A 18 8.57 1.24 2.28
CA LEU A 18 9.11 1.12 0.93
C LEU A 18 10.36 0.24 0.88
N ARG A 19 11.27 0.36 1.86
CA ARG A 19 12.47 -0.49 1.97
C ARG A 19 12.10 -1.95 2.17
N ARG A 20 11.15 -2.20 3.08
CA ARG A 20 10.64 -3.56 3.29
C ARG A 20 9.97 -4.08 2.02
N ALA A 21 9.19 -3.25 1.33
CA ALA A 21 8.60 -3.65 0.06
C ALA A 21 9.67 -4.05 -0.98
N VAL A 22 10.78 -3.30 -1.11
CA VAL A 22 11.92 -3.68 -1.96
C VAL A 22 12.47 -5.07 -1.58
N LEU A 23 12.72 -5.33 -0.29
CA LEU A 23 13.25 -6.62 0.19
C LEU A 23 12.31 -7.81 -0.09
N GLY A 24 11.02 -7.59 0.08
CA GLY A 24 10.00 -8.63 -0.07
C GLY A 24 9.46 -8.79 -1.49
N PHE A 25 9.72 -7.86 -2.41
CA PHE A 25 9.09 -7.85 -3.73
C PHE A 25 9.31 -9.15 -4.52
N SER A 26 10.51 -9.73 -4.44
CA SER A 26 10.83 -11.03 -5.07
C SER A 26 10.01 -12.22 -4.53
N LYS A 27 9.30 -12.07 -3.41
CA LYS A 27 8.41 -13.10 -2.82
C LYS A 27 6.96 -12.91 -3.20
N VAL A 28 6.60 -11.73 -3.70
CA VAL A 28 5.27 -11.48 -4.24
C VAL A 28 5.10 -12.29 -5.51
N ARG A 29 4.12 -13.21 -5.49
CA ARG A 29 3.81 -14.06 -6.65
C ARG A 29 2.95 -13.28 -7.65
N VAL A 30 3.57 -12.37 -8.40
CA VAL A 30 2.92 -11.51 -9.41
C VAL A 30 2.14 -12.33 -10.46
N GLN A 31 2.49 -13.60 -10.69
CA GLN A 31 1.96 -14.38 -11.80
C GLN A 31 0.72 -15.24 -11.52
N THR A 32 0.24 -15.40 -10.28
CA THR A 32 -0.79 -16.45 -9.98
C THR A 32 -2.10 -15.98 -9.34
N ARG A 33 -2.25 -14.71 -8.94
CA ARG A 33 -3.51 -14.21 -8.38
C ARG A 33 -4.09 -13.09 -9.24
N ARG A 34 -4.83 -13.50 -10.28
CA ARG A 34 -5.87 -12.66 -10.91
C ARG A 34 -7.17 -12.63 -10.10
N TYR A 35 -7.21 -13.33 -8.98
CA TYR A 35 -8.38 -13.43 -8.13
C TYR A 35 -8.37 -12.31 -7.10
N GLN A 36 -9.18 -11.30 -7.36
CA GLN A 36 -9.55 -10.30 -6.36
C GLN A 36 -10.83 -10.79 -5.68
N GLY A 37 -10.78 -10.90 -4.36
CA GLY A 37 -11.92 -11.35 -3.58
C GLY A 37 -12.27 -10.39 -2.46
N GLN A 38 -13.50 -10.47 -1.99
CA GLN A 38 -13.96 -9.68 -0.86
C GLN A 38 -13.19 -10.12 0.39
N ALA A 39 -12.58 -9.15 1.07
CA ALA A 39 -12.08 -9.38 2.42
C ALA A 39 -13.29 -9.31 3.35
N ASP A 40 -13.89 -10.44 3.66
CA ASP A 40 -14.94 -10.47 4.66
C ASP A 40 -14.27 -10.31 6.03
N PHE A 41 -14.49 -9.15 6.67
CA PHE A 41 -13.96 -8.88 8.00
C PHE A 41 -14.60 -9.80 9.05
N GLU A 42 -15.81 -10.31 8.78
CA GLU A 42 -16.58 -11.21 9.63
C GLU A 42 -16.41 -12.71 9.26
N GLU A 43 -16.04 -13.04 8.02
CA GLU A 43 -15.65 -14.41 7.62
C GLU A 43 -14.12 -14.60 7.67
N ALA A 44 -13.34 -13.68 8.24
CA ALA A 44 -11.87 -13.78 8.25
C ALA A 44 -11.38 -15.10 8.85
N PHE A 45 -12.18 -15.72 9.70
CA PHE A 45 -11.90 -16.99 10.34
C PHE A 45 -13.15 -17.89 10.27
N ASP A 46 -12.98 -19.17 9.94
CA ASP A 46 -14.05 -20.15 10.13
C ASP A 46 -14.24 -20.46 11.63
N GLU A 47 -15.21 -21.31 11.97
CA GLU A 47 -15.47 -21.74 13.35
C GLU A 47 -14.25 -22.42 14.02
N ASP A 48 -13.28 -22.87 13.22
CA ASP A 48 -12.03 -23.50 13.63
C ASP A 48 -10.82 -22.54 13.61
N PHE A 49 -11.06 -21.24 13.44
CA PHE A 49 -10.04 -20.18 13.36
C PHE A 49 -9.07 -20.28 12.18
N HIS A 50 -9.44 -20.90 11.05
CA HIS A 50 -8.66 -20.82 9.82
C HIS A 50 -8.99 -19.56 9.03
N THR A 51 -7.96 -18.91 8.50
CA THR A 51 -8.18 -17.79 7.58
C THR A 51 -8.92 -18.25 6.34
N THR A 52 -10.19 -17.86 6.15
CA THR A 52 -10.98 -18.31 4.99
C THR A 52 -10.54 -17.65 3.68
N GLY A 53 -9.67 -16.62 3.77
CA GLY A 53 -8.91 -16.07 2.67
C GLY A 53 -9.74 -15.73 1.44
N PHE A 54 -10.28 -14.51 1.36
CA PHE A 54 -10.98 -13.99 0.18
C PHE A 54 -12.04 -14.97 -0.37
N SER A 55 -13.13 -15.15 0.38
CA SER A 55 -14.14 -16.20 0.13
C SER A 55 -14.94 -16.03 -1.16
N ARG A 56 -15.07 -14.79 -1.69
CA ARG A 56 -15.96 -14.47 -2.82
C ARG A 56 -15.30 -13.57 -3.85
N PRO A 57 -15.53 -13.76 -5.16
CA PRO A 57 -15.06 -12.82 -6.18
C PRO A 57 -15.59 -11.40 -5.93
N LEU A 58 -14.73 -10.40 -6.14
CA LEU A 58 -15.18 -9.01 -6.19
C LEU A 58 -16.04 -8.78 -7.44
N LYS A 59 -17.26 -8.29 -7.25
CA LYS A 59 -18.18 -7.95 -8.35
C LYS A 59 -17.62 -6.85 -9.27
N HIS A 60 -16.82 -5.95 -8.70
CA HIS A 60 -16.15 -4.85 -9.39
C HIS A 60 -14.69 -4.82 -8.94
N GLY A 61 -13.93 -5.86 -9.32
CA GLY A 61 -12.48 -5.88 -9.09
C GLY A 61 -11.80 -4.68 -9.75
N CYS A 62 -10.77 -4.15 -9.11
CA CYS A 62 -9.92 -3.14 -9.70
C CYS A 62 -9.06 -3.76 -10.80
N ASP A 63 -9.20 -3.31 -12.04
CA ASP A 63 -8.33 -3.71 -13.15
C ASP A 63 -6.97 -2.98 -13.14
N GLY A 64 -6.76 -2.10 -12.17
CA GLY A 64 -5.62 -1.19 -12.11
C GLY A 64 -5.68 -0.02 -13.07
N GLY A 65 -6.80 0.11 -13.79
CA GLY A 65 -7.08 1.16 -14.76
C GLY A 65 -8.30 1.97 -14.36
N ASP A 66 -8.26 2.64 -13.21
CA ASP A 66 -9.19 3.76 -12.97
C ASP A 66 -8.39 5.06 -13.14
N PRO A 67 -8.68 5.91 -14.15
CA PRO A 67 -8.04 7.21 -14.23
C PRO A 67 -8.52 8.01 -13.03
N ALA A 68 -7.61 8.24 -12.09
CA ALA A 68 -7.81 9.30 -11.12
C ALA A 68 -8.22 10.56 -11.90
N PRO A 69 -9.23 11.32 -11.44
CA PRO A 69 -9.53 12.63 -12.01
C PRO A 69 -8.22 13.39 -12.19
N GLU A 70 -8.07 14.18 -13.25
CA GLU A 70 -6.83 14.90 -13.54
C GLU A 70 -6.30 15.66 -12.31
N GLN A 71 -7.22 16.19 -11.50
CA GLN A 71 -6.96 16.91 -10.25
C GLN A 71 -6.33 16.04 -9.13
N LEU A 72 -6.39 14.72 -9.25
CA LEU A 72 -5.88 13.72 -8.30
C LEU A 72 -4.83 12.78 -8.90
N ALA A 73 -4.41 13.01 -10.15
CA ALA A 73 -3.41 12.18 -10.83
C ALA A 73 -2.09 12.11 -10.03
N GLU A 74 -1.66 13.23 -9.44
CA GLU A 74 -0.46 13.27 -8.61
C GLU A 74 -0.61 12.43 -7.33
N LEU A 75 -1.77 12.48 -6.69
CA LEU A 75 -2.06 11.69 -5.49
C LEU A 75 -2.06 10.18 -5.83
N TRP A 76 -2.66 9.81 -6.95
CA TRP A 76 -2.61 8.43 -7.45
C TRP A 76 -1.18 7.98 -7.74
N SER A 77 -0.42 8.81 -8.44
CA SER A 77 0.99 8.55 -8.77
C SER A 77 1.82 8.28 -7.51
N CYS A 78 1.67 9.12 -6.48
CA CYS A 78 2.38 8.95 -5.21
C CYS A 78 1.93 7.72 -4.41
N LEU A 79 0.69 7.27 -4.57
CA LEU A 79 0.14 6.11 -3.85
C LEU A 79 0.25 4.81 -4.63
N VAL A 80 0.51 4.83 -5.94
CA VAL A 80 0.42 3.62 -6.77
C VAL A 80 1.60 3.50 -7.71
N SER A 81 1.71 4.38 -8.70
CA SER A 81 2.67 4.23 -9.79
C SER A 81 4.10 4.33 -9.31
N ARG A 82 4.44 5.40 -8.59
CA ARG A 82 5.81 5.67 -8.14
C ARG A 82 6.30 4.69 -7.06
N PRO A 83 5.49 4.33 -6.05
CA PRO A 83 5.86 3.22 -5.16
C PRO A 83 6.16 1.93 -5.92
N LEU A 84 5.33 1.57 -6.91
CA LEU A 84 5.51 0.35 -7.69
C LEU A 84 6.77 0.40 -8.56
N GLU A 85 7.05 1.53 -9.21
CA GLU A 85 8.29 1.76 -9.97
C GLU A 85 9.52 1.66 -9.07
N TYR A 86 9.48 2.30 -7.90
CA TYR A 86 10.55 2.28 -6.90
C TYR A 86 10.88 0.84 -6.46
N ILE A 87 9.86 0.08 -6.05
CA ILE A 87 10.11 -1.29 -5.55
C ILE A 87 10.53 -2.24 -6.67
N SER A 88 10.07 -2.01 -7.89
CA SER A 88 10.43 -2.82 -9.06
C SER A 88 11.87 -2.60 -9.51
N ALA A 89 12.42 -1.40 -9.25
CA ALA A 89 13.84 -1.13 -9.47
C ALA A 89 14.74 -1.94 -8.53
N GLY A 90 14.22 -2.35 -7.36
CA GLY A 90 14.92 -3.25 -6.44
C GLY A 90 16.10 -2.62 -5.69
N VAL A 91 16.25 -1.29 -5.75
CA VAL A 91 17.35 -0.55 -5.12
C VAL A 91 16.78 0.40 -4.08
N VAL A 92 17.30 0.34 -2.86
CA VAL A 92 16.93 1.28 -1.80
C VAL A 92 17.60 2.63 -2.05
N ASP A 93 16.80 3.68 -2.16
CA ASP A 93 17.24 5.06 -2.36
C ASP A 93 16.46 6.00 -1.43
N SER A 94 17.12 6.44 -0.36
CA SER A 94 16.53 7.32 0.65
C SER A 94 16.08 8.67 0.10
N THR A 95 16.71 9.16 -0.97
CA THR A 95 16.35 10.45 -1.59
C THR A 95 15.02 10.31 -2.31
N GLN A 96 14.82 9.22 -3.04
CA GLN A 96 13.55 8.94 -3.71
C GLN A 96 12.43 8.68 -2.70
N GLU A 97 12.73 8.00 -1.59
CA GLU A 97 11.77 7.79 -0.48
C GLU A 97 11.32 9.13 0.12
N GLU A 98 12.25 10.03 0.40
CA GLU A 98 11.95 11.37 0.93
C GLU A 98 11.14 12.20 -0.07
N GLU A 99 11.52 12.20 -1.35
CA GLU A 99 10.76 12.88 -2.40
C GLU A 99 9.32 12.37 -2.48
N LEU A 100 9.13 11.04 -2.38
CA LEU A 100 7.82 10.43 -2.43
C LEU A 100 6.96 10.82 -1.21
N CYS A 101 7.56 10.88 -0.02
CA CYS A 101 6.89 11.35 1.19
C CYS A 101 6.41 12.81 1.02
N LEU A 102 7.30 13.69 0.56
CA LEU A 102 7.00 15.11 0.39
C LEU A 102 5.91 15.33 -0.67
N ARG A 103 6.01 14.67 -1.82
CA ARG A 103 5.00 14.80 -2.88
C ARG A 103 3.65 14.24 -2.48
N LEU A 104 3.62 13.13 -1.73
CA LEU A 104 2.38 12.62 -1.17
C LEU A 104 1.75 13.62 -0.20
N ALA A 105 2.55 14.25 0.67
CA ALA A 105 2.07 15.28 1.60
C ALA A 105 1.45 16.47 0.84
N GLU A 106 2.15 16.97 -0.17
CA GLU A 106 1.66 18.07 -1.00
C GLU A 106 0.40 17.70 -1.78
N ALA A 107 0.32 16.50 -2.34
CA ALA A 107 -0.83 16.04 -3.11
C ALA A 107 -2.09 15.94 -2.23
N LEU A 108 -1.95 15.38 -1.01
CA LEU A 108 -3.03 15.35 -0.02
C LEU A 108 -3.46 16.77 0.38
N ALA A 109 -2.51 17.66 0.66
CA ALA A 109 -2.80 19.03 1.03
C ALA A 109 -3.52 19.80 -0.09
N LYS A 110 -3.09 19.63 -1.35
CA LYS A 110 -3.73 20.25 -2.54
C LYS A 110 -5.15 19.73 -2.76
N ALA A 111 -5.36 18.42 -2.66
CA ALA A 111 -6.70 17.83 -2.76
C ALA A 111 -7.63 18.38 -1.67
N TYR A 112 -7.14 18.48 -0.44
CA TYR A 112 -7.88 19.06 0.67
C TYR A 112 -8.19 20.55 0.46
N SER A 113 -7.20 21.35 0.05
CA SER A 113 -7.39 22.80 -0.17
C SER A 113 -8.37 23.12 -1.29
N HIS A 114 -8.51 22.23 -2.27
CA HIS A 114 -9.50 22.35 -3.36
C HIS A 114 -10.88 21.79 -2.99
N GLY A 115 -11.08 21.33 -1.75
CA GLY A 115 -12.37 20.79 -1.29
C GLY A 115 -12.69 19.39 -1.82
N LEU A 116 -11.72 18.67 -2.39
CA LEU A 116 -11.88 17.34 -2.99
C LEU A 116 -11.86 16.22 -1.93
N VAL A 117 -12.52 16.44 -0.79
CA VAL A 117 -12.40 15.56 0.39
C VAL A 117 -12.98 14.18 0.12
N LEU A 118 -14.11 14.10 -0.60
CA LEU A 118 -14.75 12.82 -0.92
C LEU A 118 -13.96 12.05 -1.96
N GLU A 119 -13.43 12.74 -2.97
CA GLU A 119 -12.62 12.15 -4.03
C GLU A 119 -11.27 11.68 -3.48
N MET A 120 -10.65 12.46 -2.58
CA MET A 120 -9.44 12.05 -1.85
C MET A 120 -9.71 10.82 -0.98
N ALA A 121 -10.82 10.79 -0.24
CA ALA A 121 -11.19 9.63 0.59
C ALA A 121 -11.44 8.39 -0.27
N ARG A 122 -12.15 8.54 -1.39
CA ARG A 122 -12.38 7.45 -2.36
C ARG A 122 -11.06 6.96 -2.95
N LEU A 123 -10.18 7.86 -3.38
CA LEU A 123 -8.91 7.49 -4.00
C LEU A 123 -7.96 6.81 -3.01
N THR A 124 -7.88 7.28 -1.77
CA THR A 124 -7.06 6.64 -0.73
C THR A 124 -7.60 5.26 -0.34
N ALA A 125 -8.92 5.07 -0.30
CA ALA A 125 -9.52 3.75 -0.15
C ALA A 125 -9.21 2.83 -1.34
N HIS A 126 -9.34 3.36 -2.56
CA HIS A 126 -9.08 2.60 -3.76
C HIS A 126 -7.62 2.18 -3.88
N SER A 127 -6.68 3.10 -3.66
CA SER A 127 -5.24 2.80 -3.71
C SER A 127 -4.80 1.84 -2.61
N SER A 128 -5.39 1.93 -1.41
CA SER A 128 -5.15 0.95 -0.35
C SER A 128 -5.62 -0.45 -0.75
N HIS A 129 -6.80 -0.57 -1.35
CA HIS A 129 -7.29 -1.84 -1.86
C HIS A 129 -6.42 -2.37 -3.01
N TYR A 130 -6.00 -1.49 -3.92
CA TYR A 130 -5.09 -1.79 -5.01
C TYR A 130 -3.74 -2.32 -4.51
N ALA A 131 -3.22 -1.72 -3.44
CA ALA A 131 -1.99 -2.12 -2.77
C ALA A 131 -2.04 -3.55 -2.20
N TRP A 132 -3.23 -4.02 -1.83
CA TRP A 132 -3.46 -5.37 -1.31
C TRP A 132 -3.71 -6.41 -2.39
N GLN A 133 -4.52 -6.07 -3.41
CA GLN A 133 -5.13 -7.08 -4.27
C GLN A 133 -4.65 -7.07 -5.72
N ALA A 134 -3.99 -6.00 -6.16
CA ALA A 134 -3.61 -5.85 -7.57
C ALA A 134 -2.11 -5.71 -7.75
N ASN A 135 -1.48 -4.76 -7.06
CA ASN A 135 -0.02 -4.57 -7.17
C ASN A 135 0.77 -5.24 -6.02
N TYR A 136 0.07 -5.71 -4.98
CA TYR A 136 0.64 -6.47 -3.86
C TYR A 136 1.76 -5.75 -3.09
N LEU A 137 1.81 -4.41 -3.12
CA LEU A 137 2.77 -3.59 -2.36
C LEU A 137 2.73 -3.90 -0.86
N MET A 138 1.54 -4.10 -0.30
CA MET A 138 1.39 -4.44 1.12
C MET A 138 1.97 -5.81 1.44
N GLU A 139 1.74 -6.80 0.58
CA GLU A 139 2.32 -8.13 0.73
C GLU A 139 3.84 -8.09 0.58
N ALA A 140 4.37 -7.29 -0.35
CA ALA A 140 5.81 -7.06 -0.50
C ALA A 140 6.42 -6.54 0.81
N ALA A 141 5.82 -5.52 1.42
CA ALA A 141 6.31 -4.95 2.68
C ALA A 141 6.26 -5.97 3.84
N MET A 142 5.22 -6.81 3.89
CA MET A 142 5.13 -7.90 4.87
C MET A 142 6.25 -8.93 4.67
N TRP A 143 6.45 -9.43 3.46
CA TRP A 143 7.58 -10.34 3.18
C TRP A 143 8.93 -9.69 3.48
N GLY A 144 9.05 -8.39 3.24
CA GLY A 144 10.20 -7.58 3.62
C GLY A 144 10.52 -7.66 5.10
N SER A 145 9.51 -7.49 5.95
CA SER A 145 9.70 -7.58 7.41
C SER A 145 10.20 -8.94 7.89
N PHE A 146 9.86 -10.04 7.21
CA PHE A 146 10.42 -11.36 7.53
C PHE A 146 11.86 -11.55 7.04
N ARG A 147 12.29 -10.77 6.05
CA ARG A 147 13.63 -10.84 5.44
C ARG A 147 14.58 -9.78 5.98
N ASP A 148 14.04 -8.80 6.69
CA ASP A 148 14.80 -7.83 7.46
C ASP A 148 15.56 -8.57 8.56
N ASP A 149 16.88 -8.42 8.54
CA ASP A 149 17.81 -9.02 9.52
C ASP A 149 17.93 -8.16 10.80
N GLY A 150 16.99 -7.22 10.98
CA GLY A 150 16.96 -6.25 12.08
C GLY A 150 17.64 -4.92 11.71
N ALA A 151 18.23 -4.81 10.52
CA ALA A 151 18.82 -3.57 10.02
C ALA A 151 17.78 -2.47 9.71
N LEU A 152 16.51 -2.85 9.49
CA LEU A 152 15.39 -1.92 9.32
C LEU A 152 14.46 -1.87 10.54
N ASN A 153 14.98 -2.19 11.74
CA ASN A 153 14.28 -1.88 12.99
C ASN A 153 14.07 -0.36 13.10
N GLY A 154 12.81 0.06 13.21
CA GLY A 154 12.40 1.45 13.21
C GLY A 154 12.03 1.93 14.62
N LYS A 155 11.99 3.27 14.81
CA LYS A 155 11.75 4.05 16.05
C LYS A 155 10.58 3.63 16.98
N LEU A 156 9.80 2.61 16.64
CA LEU A 156 8.68 2.06 17.42
C LEU A 156 8.77 0.57 17.72
N ASP A 157 9.74 -0.15 17.16
CA ASP A 157 10.03 -1.50 17.61
C ASP A 157 10.45 -1.33 19.07
N ARG A 158 9.60 -1.80 19.97
CA ARG A 158 9.68 -1.50 21.39
C ARG A 158 11.11 -1.76 21.86
N PHE A 159 11.68 -0.81 22.58
CA PHE A 159 12.80 -1.08 23.47
C PHE A 159 12.38 -2.27 24.35
N GLU A 160 12.80 -3.47 23.99
CA GLU A 160 12.88 -4.57 24.93
C GLU A 160 14.08 -4.23 25.81
N GLY A 161 13.79 -3.75 27.01
CA GLY A 161 14.78 -3.63 28.07
C GLY A 161 15.25 -4.99 28.55
#